data_AF-A0A1F6NGM9-F1
#
_entry.id   AF-A0A1F6NGM9-F1
#
_cell.length_a   1.000
_cell.length_b   1.000
_cell.length_c   1.000
_cell.angle_alpha   90.00
_cell.angle_beta   90.00
_cell.angle_gamma   90.00
#
_symmetry.space_group_name_H-M   'P 1'
#
loop_
_entity.id
_entity.type
_entity.pdbx_description
1 polymer ?
#
loop_
_entity_poly.entity_id
_entity_poly.type
_entity_poly.pdbx_seq_one_letter_code
_entity_poly.pdbx_strand_id
1 'polypeptide(L)'
;MEVKEFTPNEATGQKTSDFKDELTDEVRLDSLDTSIIEEKEFAEKTFSKLIEAVKERYTSPASTLAKNPEQLREYLLHNEEIIDLCIKRGIEKGMSEKDLRLLEISAILHDIAKADTPESVVKRKNLPKGSESVSNLVLAMHHNLATDETDTLLKKNPEILKHVLGDNYSEKEAAIATDVIKNAIRSHMGPHPGFMDFVLAGVNKELAKMGAGQIEHPFPEKGDSVSETLLAADMRSLAGRQGRKKVLSIRKVVPIFVSQDLALVEKYKAVGIDLKQGEAALLSGFDSAVQARNMLPDKGDREWLDRAIDESKVEPYNFGDEKITFDEAIRKREQFEELNK
;
A
#
# COMPACT_ATOMS: atom_id res chain seq x y z
N MET A 1 13.32 20.63 -72.69
CA MET A 1 12.92 22.02 -72.41
C MET A 1 11.51 22.18 -72.95
N GLU A 2 10.48 22.57 -72.23
CA GLU A 2 10.33 23.12 -70.88
C GLU A 2 8.92 22.79 -70.36
N VAL A 3 8.67 23.21 -69.12
CA VAL A 3 7.75 22.69 -68.12
C VAL A 3 6.28 23.04 -68.36
N LYS A 4 5.42 22.15 -67.87
CA LYS A 4 3.96 22.21 -67.79
C LYS A 4 3.48 23.29 -66.81
N GLU A 5 2.40 23.99 -67.17
CA GLU A 5 1.48 24.58 -66.20
C GLU A 5 0.19 23.75 -66.16
N PHE A 6 -0.13 23.25 -64.96
CA PHE A 6 -1.37 22.56 -64.64
C PHE A 6 -1.83 23.14 -63.29
N THR A 7 -2.87 23.98 -63.31
CA THR A 7 -3.59 24.41 -62.10
C THR A 7 -4.88 23.60 -61.99
N PRO A 8 -5.07 22.81 -60.92
CA PRO A 8 -6.31 22.06 -60.72
C PRO A 8 -7.35 22.83 -59.90
N ASN A 9 -8.60 22.55 -60.26
CA ASN A 9 -9.87 22.91 -59.62
C ASN A 9 -9.85 22.94 -58.10
N GLU A 10 -10.36 24.04 -57.54
CA GLU A 10 -10.98 24.08 -56.22
C GLU A 10 -12.47 23.71 -56.31
N ALA A 11 -12.99 23.26 -55.16
CA ALA A 11 -14.40 23.15 -54.79
C ALA A 11 -15.18 21.91 -55.24
N THR A 12 -15.00 20.82 -54.49
CA THR A 12 -16.15 20.03 -54.01
C THR A 12 -15.98 19.76 -52.53
N GLY A 13 -16.82 20.41 -51.72
CA GLY A 13 -16.92 20.15 -50.29
C GLY A 13 -17.48 18.77 -50.03
N GLN A 14 -16.80 18.02 -49.18
CA GLN A 14 -17.39 16.93 -48.43
C GLN A 14 -16.85 17.02 -46.99
N LYS A 15 -17.74 17.40 -46.08
CA LYS A 15 -17.52 17.38 -44.64
C LYS A 15 -17.33 15.93 -44.21
N THR A 16 -16.20 15.63 -43.59
CA THR A 16 -16.04 14.44 -42.76
C THR A 16 -15.55 14.86 -41.39
N SER A 17 -16.10 14.17 -40.38
CA SER A 17 -15.72 14.13 -38.97
C SER A 17 -16.22 15.25 -38.04
N ASP A 18 -17.54 15.27 -37.80
CA ASP A 18 -18.08 15.48 -36.47
C ASP A 18 -18.58 14.12 -35.94
N PHE A 19 -17.65 13.22 -35.59
CA PHE A 19 -17.92 12.14 -34.65
C PHE A 19 -17.26 12.57 -33.35
N LYS A 20 -17.94 13.46 -32.61
CA LYS A 20 -17.65 13.62 -31.19
C LYS A 20 -18.21 12.38 -30.50
N ASP A 21 -17.32 11.58 -29.95
CA ASP A 21 -17.64 10.56 -28.95
C ASP A 21 -18.33 11.24 -27.75
N GLU A 22 -19.65 11.36 -27.83
CA GLU A 22 -20.52 11.61 -26.69
C GLU A 22 -21.02 10.25 -26.17
N LEU A 23 -20.08 9.41 -25.72
CA LEU A 23 -20.42 8.37 -24.75
C LEU A 23 -20.67 9.09 -23.42
N THR A 24 -21.93 9.17 -23.03
CA THR A 24 -22.39 9.78 -21.78
C THR A 24 -21.63 9.19 -20.58
N ASP A 25 -21.28 10.03 -19.60
CA ASP A 25 -20.50 9.63 -18.42
C ASP A 25 -21.04 8.38 -17.70
N GLU A 26 -22.36 8.16 -17.71
CA GLU A 26 -23.00 6.95 -17.16
C GLU A 26 -22.56 5.65 -17.89
N VAL A 27 -22.51 5.66 -19.23
CA VAL A 27 -22.09 4.48 -20.02
C VAL A 27 -20.59 4.21 -19.82
N ARG A 28 -19.79 5.25 -19.60
CA ARG A 28 -18.36 5.13 -19.31
C ARG A 28 -18.11 4.54 -17.92
N LEU A 29 -18.90 4.92 -16.92
CA LEU A 29 -18.83 4.36 -15.57
C LEU A 29 -19.22 2.88 -15.55
N ASP A 30 -20.31 2.50 -16.22
CA ASP A 30 -20.74 1.10 -16.32
C ASP A 30 -19.69 0.22 -17.02
N SER A 31 -19.01 0.74 -18.04
CA SER A 31 -17.93 0.03 -18.73
C SER A 31 -16.69 -0.16 -17.86
N LEU A 32 -16.37 0.81 -17.00
CA LEU A 32 -15.23 0.77 -16.10
C LEU A 32 -15.48 -0.25 -14.97
N ASP A 33 -16.68 -0.23 -14.38
CA ASP A 33 -17.05 -1.16 -13.33
C ASP A 33 -17.06 -2.62 -13.84
N THR A 34 -17.53 -2.84 -15.07
CA THR A 34 -17.47 -4.16 -15.72
C THR A 34 -16.02 -4.62 -15.89
N SER A 35 -15.14 -3.75 -16.41
CA SER A 35 -13.72 -4.09 -16.59
C SER A 35 -13.01 -4.41 -15.27
N ILE A 36 -13.34 -3.70 -14.18
CA ILE A 36 -12.79 -3.98 -12.85
C ILE A 36 -13.23 -5.35 -12.35
N ILE A 37 -14.50 -5.72 -12.54
CA ILE A 37 -15.03 -7.02 -12.09
C ILE A 37 -14.35 -8.16 -12.86
N GLU A 38 -14.29 -8.07 -14.19
CA GLU A 38 -13.65 -9.09 -15.04
C GLU A 38 -12.18 -9.29 -14.67
N GLU A 39 -11.46 -8.20 -14.39
CA GLU A 39 -10.05 -8.24 -14.04
C GLU A 39 -9.80 -8.88 -12.66
N LYS A 40 -10.67 -8.61 -11.68
CA LYS A 40 -10.62 -9.29 -10.38
C LYS A 40 -10.80 -10.79 -10.51
N GLU A 41 -11.82 -11.22 -11.25
CA GLU A 41 -12.07 -12.65 -11.50
C GLU A 41 -10.90 -13.31 -12.22
N PHE A 42 -10.28 -12.59 -13.16
CA PHE A 42 -9.06 -13.05 -13.82
C PHE A 42 -7.92 -13.24 -12.82
N ALA A 43 -7.62 -12.23 -11.99
CA ALA A 43 -6.50 -12.27 -11.05
C ALA A 43 -6.67 -13.40 -10.02
N GLU A 44 -7.87 -13.54 -9.44
CA GLU A 44 -8.20 -14.60 -8.49
C GLU A 44 -7.97 -16.00 -9.07
N LYS A 45 -8.41 -16.21 -10.31
CA LYS A 45 -8.26 -17.50 -10.99
C LYS A 45 -6.81 -17.77 -11.37
N THR A 46 -6.19 -16.81 -12.04
CA THR A 46 -4.86 -16.95 -12.67
C THR A 46 -3.75 -17.03 -11.63
N PHE A 47 -3.85 -16.23 -10.57
CA PHE A 47 -2.83 -16.16 -9.51
C PHE A 47 -3.26 -16.83 -8.21
N SER A 48 -4.29 -17.68 -8.25
CA SER A 48 -4.76 -18.52 -7.14
C SER A 48 -3.64 -19.18 -6.35
N LYS A 49 -2.65 -19.78 -7.03
CA LYS A 49 -1.50 -20.42 -6.36
C LYS A 49 -0.68 -19.46 -5.49
N LEU A 50 -0.51 -18.21 -5.92
CA LEU A 50 0.20 -17.20 -5.13
C LEU A 50 -0.66 -16.76 -3.94
N ILE A 51 -1.96 -16.54 -4.16
CA ILE A 51 -2.91 -16.20 -3.10
C ILE A 51 -2.95 -17.30 -2.03
N GLU A 52 -2.99 -18.56 -2.45
CA GLU A 52 -2.91 -19.73 -1.56
C GLU A 52 -1.60 -19.77 -0.80
N ALA A 53 -0.45 -19.57 -1.46
CA ALA A 53 0.85 -19.54 -0.80
C ALA A 53 0.94 -18.46 0.30
N VAL A 54 0.35 -17.28 0.06
CA VAL A 54 0.27 -16.21 1.05
C VAL A 54 -0.64 -16.61 2.22
N LYS A 55 -1.82 -17.18 1.94
CA LYS A 55 -2.77 -17.67 2.96
C LYS A 55 -2.13 -18.76 3.82
N GLU A 56 -1.43 -19.72 3.21
CA GLU A 56 -0.69 -20.77 3.91
C GLU A 56 0.43 -20.19 4.77
N ARG A 57 1.17 -19.20 4.26
CA ARG A 57 2.22 -18.54 5.04
C ARG A 57 1.66 -17.91 6.30
N TYR A 58 0.56 -17.17 6.19
CA TYR A 58 -0.07 -16.46 7.30
C TYR A 58 -0.70 -17.38 8.33
N THR A 59 -1.24 -18.51 7.90
CA THR A 59 -1.91 -19.50 8.75
C THR A 59 -0.96 -20.56 9.32
N SER A 60 0.28 -20.62 8.84
CA SER A 60 1.26 -21.61 9.30
C SER A 60 1.55 -21.49 10.82
N PRO A 61 1.87 -22.60 11.52
CA PRO A 61 2.21 -22.54 12.95
C PRO A 61 3.43 -21.67 13.29
N ALA A 62 4.30 -21.43 12.30
CA ALA A 62 5.47 -20.57 12.42
C ALA A 62 5.14 -19.07 12.27
N SER A 63 3.91 -18.73 11.86
CA SER A 63 3.46 -17.36 11.64
C SER A 63 3.24 -16.61 12.96
N THR A 64 3.72 -15.37 13.04
CA THR A 64 3.36 -14.45 14.11
C THR A 64 1.88 -14.06 14.06
N LEU A 65 1.29 -13.99 12.86
CA LEU A 65 -0.12 -13.65 12.64
C LEU A 65 -1.07 -14.77 13.09
N ALA A 66 -0.70 -16.04 12.89
CA ALA A 66 -1.54 -17.19 13.26
C ALA A 66 -1.84 -17.25 14.77
N LYS A 67 -1.04 -16.58 15.60
CA LYS A 67 -1.21 -16.52 17.07
C LYS A 67 -2.32 -15.56 17.51
N ASN A 68 -2.81 -14.70 16.61
CA ASN A 68 -3.86 -13.72 16.89
C ASN A 68 -4.92 -13.75 15.77
N PRO A 69 -6.06 -14.42 15.97
CA PRO A 69 -7.10 -14.56 14.94
C PRO A 69 -7.65 -13.23 14.41
N GLU A 70 -7.72 -12.19 15.26
CA GLU A 70 -8.16 -10.85 14.84
C GLU A 70 -7.13 -10.25 13.88
N GLN A 71 -5.84 -10.27 14.24
CA GLN A 71 -4.78 -9.79 13.35
C GLN A 71 -4.71 -10.59 12.05
N LEU A 72 -4.79 -11.93 12.11
CA LEU A 72 -4.81 -12.77 10.92
C LEU A 72 -5.95 -12.36 9.96
N ARG A 73 -7.16 -12.19 10.49
CA ARG A 73 -8.31 -11.74 9.69
C ARG A 73 -8.06 -10.37 9.06
N GLU A 74 -7.59 -9.40 9.82
CA GLU A 74 -7.33 -8.05 9.31
C GLU A 74 -6.24 -8.02 8.24
N TYR A 75 -5.21 -8.88 8.34
CA TYR A 75 -4.18 -9.00 7.30
C TYR A 75 -4.66 -9.69 6.04
N LEU A 76 -5.52 -10.71 6.15
CA LEU A 76 -6.14 -11.33 4.98
C LEU A 76 -7.05 -10.34 4.24
N LEU A 77 -7.89 -9.60 4.97
CA LEU A 77 -8.74 -8.56 4.40
C LEU A 77 -7.92 -7.43 3.76
N HIS A 78 -6.80 -7.04 4.37
CA HIS A 78 -5.89 -6.06 3.80
C HIS A 78 -5.32 -6.53 2.46
N ASN A 79 -4.80 -7.75 2.36
CA ASN A 79 -4.26 -8.24 1.09
C ASN A 79 -5.33 -8.28 -0.02
N GLU A 80 -6.55 -8.73 0.32
CA GLU A 80 -7.68 -8.72 -0.62
C GLU A 80 -8.03 -7.29 -1.07
N GLU A 81 -8.09 -6.34 -0.12
CA GLU A 81 -8.32 -4.92 -0.41
C GLU A 81 -7.22 -4.32 -1.30
N ILE A 82 -5.95 -4.65 -1.06
CA ILE A 82 -4.82 -4.13 -1.85
C ILE A 82 -4.88 -4.60 -3.29
N ILE A 83 -5.24 -5.87 -3.54
CA ILE A 83 -5.42 -6.39 -4.90
C ILE A 83 -6.53 -5.59 -5.61
N ASP A 84 -7.67 -5.42 -4.95
CA ASP A 84 -8.82 -4.68 -5.47
C ASP A 84 -8.47 -3.23 -5.82
N LEU A 85 -7.77 -2.55 -4.91
CA LEU A 85 -7.36 -1.15 -5.08
C LEU A 85 -6.33 -1.01 -6.20
N CYS A 86 -5.39 -1.94 -6.31
CA CYS A 86 -4.40 -1.99 -7.38
C CYS A 86 -5.06 -2.17 -8.75
N ILE A 87 -5.98 -3.14 -8.90
CA ILE A 87 -6.70 -3.38 -10.15
C ILE A 87 -7.49 -2.14 -10.56
N LYS A 88 -8.31 -1.62 -9.64
CA LYS A 88 -9.11 -0.41 -9.89
C LYS A 88 -8.22 0.75 -10.32
N ARG A 89 -7.15 1.02 -9.57
CA ARG A 89 -6.31 2.18 -9.84
C ARG A 89 -5.46 2.00 -11.10
N GLY A 90 -5.01 0.78 -11.39
CA GLY A 90 -4.26 0.48 -12.60
C GLY A 90 -5.09 0.69 -13.86
N ILE A 91 -6.36 0.25 -13.87
CA ILE A 91 -7.30 0.49 -14.97
C ILE A 91 -7.60 1.98 -15.12
N GLU A 92 -7.88 2.70 -14.01
CA GLU A 92 -8.10 4.15 -14.04
C GLU A 92 -6.90 4.94 -14.60
N LYS A 93 -5.68 4.45 -14.34
CA LYS A 93 -4.43 5.04 -14.86
C LYS A 93 -4.10 4.60 -16.29
N GLY A 94 -4.89 3.71 -16.89
CA GLY A 94 -4.66 3.18 -18.23
C GLY A 94 -3.37 2.37 -18.35
N MET A 95 -3.01 1.63 -17.30
CA MET A 95 -1.83 0.75 -17.31
C MET A 95 -1.93 -0.29 -18.43
N SER A 96 -0.78 -0.66 -18.99
CA SER A 96 -0.72 -1.75 -19.96
C SER A 96 -1.13 -3.07 -19.29
N GLU A 97 -1.67 -4.02 -20.05
CA GLU A 97 -2.01 -5.35 -19.52
C GLU A 97 -0.80 -5.98 -18.82
N LYS A 98 0.39 -5.87 -19.41
CA LYS A 98 1.62 -6.38 -18.80
C LYS A 98 1.89 -5.74 -17.43
N ASP A 99 1.78 -4.42 -17.31
CA ASP A 99 2.04 -3.73 -16.05
C ASP A 99 0.96 -4.02 -15.01
N LEU A 100 -0.30 -4.21 -15.44
CA LEU A 100 -1.41 -4.59 -14.58
C LEU A 100 -1.18 -5.99 -13.99
N ARG A 101 -0.73 -6.96 -14.79
CA ARG A 101 -0.37 -8.30 -14.28
C ARG A 101 0.80 -8.26 -13.30
N LEU A 102 1.82 -7.45 -13.58
CA LEU A 102 2.95 -7.24 -12.66
C LEU A 102 2.48 -6.60 -11.35
N LEU A 103 1.55 -5.64 -11.43
CA LEU A 103 0.96 -4.97 -10.28
C LEU A 103 0.13 -5.95 -9.43
N GLU A 104 -0.69 -6.80 -10.04
CA GLU A 104 -1.47 -7.83 -9.35
C GLU A 104 -0.57 -8.81 -8.59
N ILE A 105 0.49 -9.31 -9.23
CA ILE A 105 1.46 -10.19 -8.57
C ILE A 105 2.14 -9.46 -7.40
N SER A 106 2.52 -8.19 -7.59
CA SER A 106 3.12 -7.37 -6.54
C SER A 106 2.16 -7.17 -5.37
N ALA A 107 0.88 -6.88 -5.64
CA ALA A 107 -0.18 -6.72 -4.66
C ALA A 107 -0.40 -8.00 -3.83
N ILE A 108 -0.40 -9.17 -4.46
CA ILE A 108 -0.53 -10.45 -3.75
C ILE A 108 0.64 -10.68 -2.80
N LEU A 109 1.87 -10.34 -3.22
CA LEU A 109 3.10 -10.72 -2.52
C LEU A 109 3.64 -9.66 -1.55
N HIS A 110 3.17 -8.41 -1.61
CA HIS A 110 3.81 -7.27 -0.93
C HIS A 110 4.08 -7.49 0.56
N ASP A 111 3.14 -8.13 1.27
CA ASP A 111 3.20 -8.34 2.71
C ASP A 111 3.44 -9.82 3.10
N ILE A 112 3.88 -10.69 2.18
CA ILE A 112 4.01 -12.14 2.44
C ILE A 112 4.91 -12.48 3.63
N ALA A 113 5.95 -11.68 3.87
CA ALA A 113 6.90 -11.90 4.96
C ALA A 113 6.48 -11.25 6.29
N LYS A 114 5.30 -10.62 6.36
CA LYS A 114 4.78 -10.01 7.60
C LYS A 114 4.50 -11.03 8.70
N ALA A 115 4.32 -12.30 8.31
CA ALA A 115 4.18 -13.44 9.20
C ALA A 115 5.50 -13.94 9.83
N ASP A 116 6.66 -13.44 9.40
CA ASP A 116 7.96 -13.90 9.89
C ASP A 116 8.15 -13.61 11.39
N THR A 117 8.97 -14.43 12.06
CA THR A 117 9.39 -14.19 13.44
C THR A 117 10.71 -13.42 13.46
N PRO A 118 11.02 -12.65 14.51
CA PRO A 118 12.31 -11.98 14.62
C PRO A 118 13.50 -12.94 14.43
N GLU A 119 13.43 -14.15 14.99
CA GLU A 119 14.47 -15.17 14.84
C GLU A 119 14.65 -15.63 13.40
N SER A 120 13.55 -15.81 12.65
CA SER A 120 13.65 -16.17 11.23
C SER A 120 14.26 -15.03 10.42
N VAL A 121 13.94 -13.77 10.74
CA VAL A 121 14.54 -12.60 10.09
C VAL A 121 16.06 -12.56 10.33
N VAL A 122 16.49 -12.70 11.58
CA VAL A 122 17.91 -12.72 11.95
C VAL A 122 18.67 -13.78 11.18
N LYS A 123 18.12 -14.99 11.10
CA LYS A 123 18.74 -16.10 10.37
C LYS A 123 18.80 -15.83 8.86
N ARG A 124 17.70 -15.38 8.25
CA ARG A 124 17.62 -15.14 6.79
C ARG A 124 18.53 -14.01 6.33
N LYS A 125 18.66 -12.96 7.14
CA LYS A 125 19.43 -11.75 6.80
C LYS A 125 20.83 -11.75 7.41
N ASN A 126 21.24 -12.86 8.03
CA ASN A 126 22.55 -13.03 8.67
C ASN A 126 22.88 -11.87 9.63
N LEU A 127 21.90 -11.47 10.45
CA LEU A 127 22.07 -10.38 11.40
C LEU A 127 22.85 -10.85 12.65
N PRO A 128 23.50 -9.93 13.37
CA PRO A 128 24.18 -10.25 14.62
C PRO A 128 23.23 -10.91 15.63
N LYS A 129 23.77 -11.87 16.40
CA LYS A 129 23.05 -12.50 17.51
C LYS A 129 22.53 -11.46 18.49
N GLY A 130 21.27 -11.57 18.91
CA GLY A 130 20.59 -10.58 19.75
C GLY A 130 19.73 -9.60 18.97
N SER A 131 19.87 -9.53 17.63
CA SER A 131 19.02 -8.69 16.79
C SER A 131 17.54 -9.07 16.87
N GLU A 132 17.21 -10.30 17.25
CA GLU A 132 15.83 -10.78 17.46
C GLU A 132 15.09 -10.00 18.56
N SER A 133 15.83 -9.31 19.44
CA SER A 133 15.28 -8.44 20.49
C SER A 133 15.01 -7.01 20.02
N VAL A 134 15.43 -6.65 18.79
CA VAL A 134 15.20 -5.30 18.23
C VAL A 134 13.72 -5.13 17.94
N SER A 135 13.09 -4.21 18.66
CA SER A 135 11.68 -3.87 18.47
C SER A 135 11.42 -3.41 17.03
N ASN A 136 10.30 -3.85 16.44
CA ASN A 136 9.91 -3.56 15.05
C ASN A 136 10.85 -4.10 13.95
N LEU A 137 11.81 -4.98 14.26
CA LEU A 137 12.71 -5.54 13.24
C LEU A 137 11.95 -6.20 12.08
N VAL A 138 10.95 -7.05 12.38
CA VAL A 138 10.13 -7.71 11.35
C VAL A 138 9.42 -6.67 10.48
N LEU A 139 8.83 -5.64 11.11
CA LEU A 139 8.15 -4.56 10.39
C LEU A 139 9.12 -3.76 9.50
N ALA A 140 10.34 -3.48 9.95
CA ALA A 140 11.32 -2.78 9.13
C ALA A 140 11.83 -3.64 7.95
N MET A 141 11.91 -4.96 8.12
CA MET A 141 12.53 -5.85 7.12
C MET A 141 11.56 -6.60 6.21
N HIS A 142 10.25 -6.56 6.46
CA HIS A 142 9.31 -7.43 5.75
C HIS A 142 9.35 -7.26 4.23
N HIS A 143 9.52 -6.05 3.70
CA HIS A 143 9.65 -5.85 2.25
C HIS A 143 10.89 -6.57 1.68
N ASN A 144 12.05 -6.48 2.35
CA ASN A 144 13.29 -7.14 1.93
C ASN A 144 13.18 -8.66 2.01
N LEU A 145 12.38 -9.18 2.94
CA LEU A 145 12.10 -10.61 3.06
C LEU A 145 11.07 -11.07 2.02
N ALA A 146 10.06 -10.24 1.76
CA ALA A 146 9.05 -10.47 0.72
C ALA A 146 9.70 -10.50 -0.67
N THR A 147 10.71 -9.67 -0.95
CA THR A 147 11.46 -9.75 -2.21
C THR A 147 12.27 -11.03 -2.36
N ASP A 148 12.83 -11.56 -1.28
CA ASP A 148 13.54 -12.85 -1.31
C ASP A 148 12.57 -14.01 -1.55
N GLU A 149 11.37 -13.92 -0.94
CA GLU A 149 10.32 -14.91 -1.10
C GLU A 149 9.73 -14.90 -2.52
N THR A 150 9.59 -13.71 -3.10
CA THR A 150 9.10 -13.50 -4.48
C THR A 150 9.96 -14.25 -5.48
N ASP A 151 11.28 -14.14 -5.40
CA ASP A 151 12.20 -14.88 -6.28
C ASP A 151 11.96 -16.40 -6.19
N THR A 152 11.74 -16.89 -4.97
CA THR A 152 11.53 -18.32 -4.71
C THR A 152 10.20 -18.80 -5.26
N LEU A 153 9.12 -18.03 -5.05
CA LEU A 153 7.77 -18.37 -5.49
C LEU A 153 7.64 -18.34 -7.01
N LEU A 154 8.16 -17.31 -7.67
CA LEU A 154 8.09 -17.20 -9.14
C LEU A 154 8.94 -18.27 -9.84
N LYS A 155 10.09 -18.65 -9.28
CA LYS A 155 10.89 -19.78 -9.81
C LYS A 155 10.18 -21.12 -9.67
N LYS A 156 9.41 -21.32 -8.59
CA LYS A 156 8.64 -22.54 -8.36
C LYS A 156 7.35 -22.61 -9.20
N ASN A 157 6.84 -21.46 -9.63
CA ASN A 157 5.60 -21.32 -10.38
C ASN A 157 5.83 -20.53 -11.68
N PRO A 158 6.65 -21.02 -12.62
CA PRO A 158 7.00 -20.29 -13.84
C PRO A 158 5.77 -19.98 -14.72
N GLU A 159 4.69 -20.73 -14.59
CA GLU A 159 3.42 -20.46 -15.27
C GLU A 159 2.83 -19.09 -14.93
N ILE A 160 3.10 -18.54 -13.73
CA ILE A 160 2.66 -17.20 -13.34
C ILE A 160 3.21 -16.17 -14.33
N LEU A 161 4.50 -16.27 -14.67
CA LEU A 161 5.15 -15.32 -15.57
C LEU A 161 4.73 -15.51 -17.03
N LYS A 162 4.15 -16.65 -17.40
CA LYS A 162 3.58 -16.85 -18.75
C LYS A 162 2.37 -15.95 -18.98
N HIS A 163 1.59 -15.68 -17.93
CA HIS A 163 0.46 -14.74 -18.00
C HIS A 163 0.92 -13.27 -18.14
N VAL A 164 2.20 -12.99 -17.91
CA VAL A 164 2.80 -11.65 -18.06
C VAL A 164 3.57 -11.52 -19.37
N LEU A 165 4.31 -12.57 -19.75
CA LEU A 165 5.35 -12.52 -20.79
C LEU A 165 5.06 -13.44 -21.99
N GLY A 166 4.01 -14.27 -21.93
CA GLY A 166 3.69 -15.28 -22.93
C GLY A 166 4.46 -16.60 -22.74
N ASP A 167 4.12 -17.62 -23.52
CA ASP A 167 4.63 -19.00 -23.30
C ASP A 167 6.14 -19.19 -23.55
N ASN A 168 6.77 -18.30 -24.33
CA ASN A 168 8.15 -18.46 -24.81
C ASN A 168 9.09 -17.37 -24.30
N TYR A 169 8.82 -16.81 -23.13
CA TYR A 169 9.70 -15.80 -22.54
C TYR A 169 11.09 -16.36 -22.23
N SER A 170 12.10 -15.53 -22.32
CA SER A 170 13.48 -15.83 -21.96
C SER A 170 13.74 -15.65 -20.47
N GLU A 171 14.78 -16.31 -19.93
CA GLU A 171 15.23 -16.12 -18.55
C GLU A 171 15.52 -14.65 -18.22
N LYS A 172 16.02 -13.89 -19.21
CA LYS A 172 16.26 -12.46 -19.09
C LYS A 172 14.96 -11.67 -18.90
N GLU A 173 13.91 -11.98 -19.66
CA GLU A 173 12.61 -11.34 -19.51
C GLU A 173 11.96 -11.69 -18.17
N ALA A 174 12.10 -12.94 -17.72
CA ALA A 174 11.64 -13.38 -16.41
C ALA A 174 12.34 -12.62 -15.27
N ALA A 175 13.66 -12.43 -15.37
CA ALA A 175 14.44 -11.66 -14.42
C ALA A 175 13.99 -10.20 -14.36
N ILE A 176 13.80 -9.56 -15.52
CA ILE A 176 13.32 -8.17 -15.61
C ILE A 176 11.93 -8.04 -14.98
N ALA A 177 10.99 -8.93 -15.29
CA ALA A 177 9.65 -8.93 -14.71
C ALA A 177 9.69 -9.11 -13.18
N THR A 178 10.52 -10.04 -12.71
CA THR A 178 10.70 -10.30 -11.28
C THR A 178 11.31 -9.11 -10.56
N ASP A 179 12.26 -8.41 -11.18
CA ASP A 179 12.87 -7.20 -10.61
C ASP A 179 11.87 -6.04 -10.52
N VAL A 180 10.96 -5.87 -11.48
CA VAL A 180 9.86 -4.90 -11.39
C VAL A 180 8.98 -5.20 -10.17
N ILE A 181 8.55 -6.46 -10.01
CA ILE A 181 7.73 -6.87 -8.85
C ILE A 181 8.47 -6.58 -7.53
N LYS A 182 9.75 -6.93 -7.45
CA LYS A 182 10.55 -6.71 -6.24
C LYS A 182 10.77 -5.24 -5.93
N ASN A 183 10.92 -4.40 -6.95
CA ASN A 183 11.06 -2.95 -6.76
C ASN A 183 9.75 -2.33 -6.24
N ALA A 184 8.60 -2.78 -6.76
CA ALA A 184 7.30 -2.38 -6.23
C ALA A 184 7.15 -2.78 -4.76
N ILE A 185 7.48 -4.03 -4.42
CA ILE A 185 7.44 -4.53 -3.04
C ILE A 185 8.42 -3.78 -2.13
N ARG A 186 9.61 -3.36 -2.59
CA ARG A 186 10.52 -2.56 -1.75
C ARG A 186 10.00 -1.17 -1.45
N SER A 187 9.23 -0.61 -2.39
CA SER A 187 8.88 0.81 -2.39
C SER A 187 7.49 1.13 -1.83
N HIS A 188 6.68 0.11 -1.51
CA HIS A 188 5.30 0.31 -1.04
C HIS A 188 5.17 0.75 0.43
N MET A 189 6.28 0.93 1.13
CA MET A 189 6.31 1.03 2.59
C MET A 189 5.61 2.29 3.12
N GLY A 190 4.90 2.12 4.24
CA GLY A 190 4.09 3.14 4.92
C GLY A 190 4.79 4.45 5.26
N PRO A 191 4.05 5.47 5.77
CA PRO A 191 4.44 6.86 5.63
C PRO A 191 5.86 7.21 6.10
N HIS A 192 6.68 7.64 5.14
CA HIS A 192 7.92 8.38 5.37
C HIS A 192 7.95 9.66 4.51
N PRO A 193 8.10 10.88 5.10
CA PRO A 193 8.38 11.09 6.50
C PRO A 193 7.18 10.80 7.41
N GLY A 194 7.42 10.26 8.61
CA GLY A 194 6.33 9.86 9.50
C GLY A 194 6.59 8.63 10.36
N PHE A 195 5.59 7.76 10.42
CA PHE A 195 5.63 6.53 11.23
C PHE A 195 6.82 5.63 10.86
N MET A 196 7.08 5.41 9.57
CA MET A 196 8.15 4.52 9.15
C MET A 196 9.54 5.12 9.39
N ASP A 197 9.71 6.44 9.33
CA ASP A 197 10.97 7.10 9.73
C ASP A 197 11.32 6.82 11.19
N PHE A 198 10.33 6.92 12.07
CA PHE A 198 10.52 6.63 13.49
C PHE A 198 10.91 5.17 13.71
N VAL A 199 10.20 4.24 13.06
CA VAL A 199 10.50 2.80 13.12
C VAL A 199 11.93 2.54 12.62
N LEU A 200 12.29 3.10 11.47
CA LEU A 200 13.60 2.89 10.86
C LEU A 200 14.72 3.48 11.68
N ALA A 201 14.57 4.71 12.17
CA ALA A 201 15.57 5.33 13.02
C ALA A 201 15.82 4.50 14.30
N GLY A 202 14.75 3.98 14.92
CA GLY A 202 14.84 3.11 16.08
C GLY A 202 15.57 1.79 15.77
N VAL A 203 15.13 1.08 14.73
CA VAL A 203 15.73 -0.20 14.33
C VAL A 203 17.19 -0.02 13.91
N ASN A 204 17.48 0.94 13.04
CA ASN A 204 18.85 1.21 12.57
C ASN A 204 19.78 1.63 13.69
N LYS A 205 19.29 2.37 14.69
CA LYS A 205 20.10 2.72 15.88
C LYS A 205 20.50 1.48 16.67
N GLU A 206 19.58 0.53 16.89
CA GLU A 206 19.91 -0.70 17.60
C GLU A 206 20.80 -1.63 16.78
N LEU A 207 20.53 -1.77 15.48
CA LEU A 207 21.37 -2.55 14.55
C LEU A 207 22.80 -2.01 14.47
N ALA A 208 22.98 -0.69 14.46
CA ALA A 208 24.30 -0.05 14.45
C ALA A 208 25.11 -0.38 15.71
N LYS A 209 24.49 -0.46 16.90
CA LYS A 209 25.16 -0.89 18.14
C LYS A 209 25.67 -2.34 18.06
N MET A 210 25.05 -3.14 17.20
CA MET A 210 25.39 -4.55 16.97
C MET A 210 26.35 -4.74 15.77
N GLY A 211 26.76 -3.66 15.09
CA GLY A 211 27.63 -3.72 13.92
C GLY A 211 26.92 -4.18 12.63
N ALA A 212 25.59 -4.13 12.58
CA ALA A 212 24.81 -4.43 11.38
C ALA A 212 24.67 -3.19 10.47
N GLY A 213 24.41 -3.44 9.18
CA GLY A 213 24.10 -2.41 8.20
C GLY A 213 22.74 -1.74 8.45
N GLN A 214 22.50 -0.62 7.76
CA GLN A 214 21.24 0.10 7.82
C GLN A 214 20.20 -0.52 6.88
N ILE A 215 18.94 -0.45 7.31
CA ILE A 215 17.77 -0.75 6.50
C ILE A 215 17.30 0.56 5.86
N GLU A 216 17.05 0.51 4.55
CA GLU A 216 16.55 1.63 3.76
C GLU A 216 15.23 1.25 3.09
N HIS A 217 14.37 2.26 2.91
CA HIS A 217 13.09 2.14 2.23
C HIS A 217 13.08 3.12 1.05
N PRO A 218 13.33 2.64 -0.17
CA PRO A 218 13.35 3.51 -1.35
C PRO A 218 11.92 3.97 -1.68
N PHE A 219 11.81 5.16 -2.27
CA PHE A 219 10.57 5.57 -2.94
C PHE A 219 10.52 4.97 -4.35
N PRO A 220 9.31 4.80 -4.92
CA PRO A 220 9.16 4.49 -6.34
C PRO A 220 9.92 5.49 -7.21
N GLU A 221 10.61 4.99 -8.24
CA GLU A 221 11.19 5.86 -9.25
C GLU A 221 10.09 6.53 -10.06
N LYS A 222 10.29 7.80 -10.42
CA LYS A 222 9.27 8.55 -11.18
C LYS A 222 8.99 7.87 -12.52
N GLY A 223 7.72 7.52 -12.75
CA GLY A 223 7.26 6.84 -13.95
C GLY A 223 7.31 5.31 -13.87
N ASP A 224 7.74 4.74 -12.75
CA ASP A 224 7.51 3.33 -12.44
C ASP A 224 6.04 3.14 -12.01
N SER A 225 5.17 2.93 -12.99
CA SER A 225 3.73 2.85 -12.77
C SER A 225 3.32 1.69 -11.85
N VAL A 226 4.08 0.59 -11.81
CA VAL A 226 3.77 -0.56 -10.95
C VAL A 226 4.07 -0.18 -9.50
N SER A 227 5.28 0.31 -9.22
CA SER A 227 5.69 0.71 -7.87
C SER A 227 4.86 1.88 -7.34
N GLU A 228 4.62 2.91 -8.16
CA GLU A 228 3.80 4.06 -7.78
C GLU A 228 2.35 3.66 -7.45
N THR A 229 1.76 2.76 -8.24
CA THR A 229 0.36 2.35 -8.04
C THR A 229 0.20 1.42 -6.84
N LEU A 230 1.15 0.51 -6.59
CA LEU A 230 1.15 -0.31 -5.38
C LEU A 230 1.29 0.57 -4.12
N LEU A 231 2.21 1.53 -4.12
CA LEU A 231 2.34 2.48 -3.01
C LEU A 231 1.03 3.26 -2.78
N ALA A 232 0.42 3.77 -3.85
CA ALA A 232 -0.85 4.51 -3.74
C ALA A 232 -1.98 3.63 -3.17
N ALA A 233 -2.09 2.38 -3.62
CA ALA A 233 -3.08 1.43 -3.11
C ALA A 233 -2.86 1.08 -1.64
N ASP A 234 -1.61 0.86 -1.22
CA ASP A 234 -1.28 0.60 0.20
C ASP A 234 -1.58 1.80 1.09
N MET A 235 -1.13 2.98 0.68
CA MET A 235 -1.43 4.23 1.39
C MET A 235 -2.94 4.46 1.48
N ARG A 236 -3.71 4.04 0.46
CA ARG A 236 -5.16 4.20 0.45
C ARG A 236 -5.83 3.25 1.42
N SER A 237 -5.45 1.97 1.41
CA SER A 237 -5.98 0.98 2.34
C SER A 237 -5.76 1.45 3.78
N LEU A 238 -4.55 1.95 4.08
CA LEU A 238 -4.21 2.52 5.40
C LEU A 238 -5.03 3.76 5.77
N ALA A 239 -5.23 4.67 4.81
CA ALA A 239 -5.99 5.91 5.01
C ALA A 239 -7.51 5.68 5.15
N GLY A 240 -8.03 4.62 4.54
CA GLY A 240 -9.44 4.26 4.55
C GLY A 240 -9.94 3.74 5.89
N ARG A 241 -11.27 3.56 5.99
CA ARG A 241 -11.96 3.18 7.23
C ARG A 241 -11.42 1.87 7.84
N GLN A 242 -11.15 0.85 7.02
CA GLN A 242 -10.64 -0.44 7.49
C GLN A 242 -9.18 -0.32 7.97
N GLY A 243 -8.31 0.34 7.20
CA GLY A 243 -6.95 0.66 7.64
C GLY A 243 -6.92 1.39 8.98
N ARG A 244 -7.86 2.32 9.20
CA ARG A 244 -8.00 3.00 10.50
C ARG A 244 -8.42 2.08 11.64
N LYS A 245 -9.31 1.12 11.41
CA LYS A 245 -9.64 0.10 12.43
C LYS A 245 -8.42 -0.77 12.74
N LYS A 246 -7.66 -1.19 11.74
CA LYS A 246 -6.38 -1.92 11.90
C LYS A 246 -5.37 -1.11 12.72
N VAL A 247 -5.20 0.18 12.42
CA VAL A 247 -4.30 1.05 13.21
C VAL A 247 -4.77 1.14 14.66
N LEU A 248 -6.06 1.37 14.92
CA LEU A 248 -6.59 1.47 16.27
C LEU A 248 -6.45 0.17 17.06
N SER A 249 -6.68 -1.00 16.44
CA SER A 249 -6.52 -2.29 17.11
C SER A 249 -5.06 -2.54 17.51
N ILE A 250 -4.10 -2.13 16.67
CA ILE A 250 -2.67 -2.17 16.98
C ILE A 250 -2.33 -1.21 18.13
N ARG A 251 -2.76 0.05 18.05
CA ARG A 251 -2.44 1.08 19.07
C ARG A 251 -3.02 0.76 20.45
N LYS A 252 -4.13 0.02 20.49
CA LYS A 252 -4.76 -0.45 21.73
C LYS A 252 -3.89 -1.44 22.51
N VAL A 253 -3.13 -2.31 21.82
CA VAL A 253 -2.50 -3.48 22.46
C VAL A 253 -0.98 -3.43 22.48
N VAL A 254 -0.35 -2.72 21.56
CA VAL A 254 1.12 -2.70 21.47
C VAL A 254 1.68 -1.69 22.49
N PRO A 255 2.51 -2.11 23.47
CA PRO A 255 2.92 -1.26 24.59
C PRO A 255 3.54 0.08 24.22
N ILE A 256 4.34 0.14 23.15
CA ILE A 256 4.97 1.39 22.71
C ILE A 256 3.94 2.42 22.25
N PHE A 257 2.88 2.00 21.54
CA PHE A 257 1.83 2.91 21.08
C PHE A 257 0.92 3.32 22.22
N VAL A 258 0.57 2.39 23.12
CA VAL A 258 -0.16 2.71 24.35
C VAL A 258 0.57 3.79 25.15
N SER A 259 1.88 3.65 25.33
CA SER A 259 2.70 4.65 26.03
C SER A 259 2.71 6.01 25.32
N GLN A 260 2.77 6.03 23.99
CA GLN A 260 2.74 7.27 23.20
C GLN A 260 1.38 7.98 23.32
N ASP A 261 0.28 7.22 23.22
CA ASP A 261 -1.07 7.75 23.31
C ASP A 261 -1.33 8.33 24.70
N LEU A 262 -0.93 7.63 25.77
CA LEU A 262 -1.04 8.12 27.14
C LEU A 262 -0.17 9.37 27.40
N ALA A 263 1.02 9.44 26.81
CA ALA A 263 1.85 10.64 26.91
C ALA A 263 1.19 11.86 26.23
N LEU A 264 0.47 11.65 25.12
CA LEU A 264 -0.30 12.72 24.47
C LEU A 264 -1.50 13.15 25.34
N VAL A 265 -2.20 12.19 25.95
CA VAL A 265 -3.28 12.46 26.90
C VAL A 265 -2.82 13.34 28.05
N GLU A 266 -1.68 13.02 28.69
CA GLU A 266 -1.15 13.83 29.79
C GLU A 266 -0.75 15.26 29.36
N LYS A 267 -0.27 15.43 28.12
CA LYS A 267 -0.01 16.78 27.57
C LYS A 267 -1.29 17.61 27.46
N TYR A 268 -2.37 17.01 26.97
CA TYR A 268 -3.67 17.70 26.83
C TYR A 268 -4.28 18.03 28.19
N LYS A 269 -4.18 17.10 29.14
CA LYS A 269 -4.63 17.29 30.52
C LYS A 269 -3.92 18.43 31.24
N ALA A 270 -2.63 18.65 30.95
CA ALA A 270 -1.85 19.74 31.54
C ALA A 270 -2.40 21.15 31.21
N VAL A 271 -3.14 21.28 30.10
CA VAL A 271 -3.82 22.53 29.70
C VAL A 271 -5.34 22.47 29.90
N GLY A 272 -5.84 21.50 30.67
CA GLY A 272 -7.26 21.38 31.02
C GLY A 272 -8.14 20.73 29.96
N ILE A 273 -7.58 20.02 28.97
CA ILE A 273 -8.34 19.31 27.94
C ILE A 273 -8.37 17.81 28.25
N ASP A 274 -9.57 17.23 28.34
CA ASP A 274 -9.78 15.80 28.57
C ASP A 274 -9.75 15.01 27.24
N LEU A 275 -8.54 14.64 26.81
CA LEU A 275 -8.32 13.75 25.67
C LEU A 275 -8.30 12.30 26.14
N LYS A 276 -9.06 11.42 25.49
CA LYS A 276 -9.04 9.97 25.76
C LYS A 276 -7.91 9.29 24.99
N GLN A 277 -7.45 8.13 25.47
CA GLN A 277 -6.44 7.34 24.77
C GLN A 277 -6.90 6.99 23.34
N GLY A 278 -8.17 6.59 23.18
CA GLY A 278 -8.71 6.27 21.86
C GLY A 278 -8.68 7.47 20.90
N GLU A 279 -8.98 8.67 21.39
CA GLU A 279 -8.93 9.91 20.61
C GLU A 279 -7.49 10.27 20.22
N ALA A 280 -6.53 10.10 21.14
CA ALA A 280 -5.10 10.25 20.83
C ALA A 280 -4.64 9.28 19.72
N ALA A 281 -5.05 8.01 19.81
CA ALA A 281 -4.80 7.00 18.79
C ALA A 281 -5.46 7.36 17.45
N LEU A 282 -6.66 7.94 17.48
CA LEU A 282 -7.39 8.39 16.29
C LEU A 282 -6.72 9.61 15.63
N LEU A 283 -6.24 10.59 16.41
CA LEU A 283 -5.46 11.70 15.87
C LEU A 283 -4.20 11.18 15.17
N SER A 284 -3.43 10.33 15.84
CA SER A 284 -2.18 9.78 15.30
C SER A 284 -2.39 9.04 13.97
N GLY A 285 -3.47 8.25 13.86
CA GLY A 285 -3.73 7.57 12.59
C GLY A 285 -4.19 8.53 11.48
N PHE A 286 -4.84 9.66 11.80
CA PHE A 286 -5.25 10.64 10.77
C PHE A 286 -4.03 11.42 10.28
N ASP A 287 -3.12 11.76 11.20
CA ASP A 287 -1.85 12.37 10.85
C ASP A 287 -1.01 11.42 9.96
N SER A 288 -1.03 10.12 10.25
CA SER A 288 -0.38 9.10 9.41
C SER A 288 -0.99 9.02 8.01
N ALA A 289 -2.32 9.14 7.89
CA ALA A 289 -3.00 9.15 6.58
C ALA A 289 -2.65 10.41 5.76
N VAL A 290 -2.53 11.57 6.41
CA VAL A 290 -2.07 12.81 5.76
C VAL A 290 -0.60 12.69 5.33
N GLN A 291 0.25 12.05 6.12
CA GLN A 291 1.64 11.77 5.73
C GLN A 291 1.70 10.83 4.53
N ALA A 292 0.90 9.76 4.53
CA ALA A 292 0.79 8.81 3.42
C ALA A 292 0.37 9.52 2.13
N ARG A 293 -0.60 10.42 2.21
CA ARG A 293 -1.01 11.29 1.09
C ARG A 293 0.15 12.13 0.55
N ASN A 294 1.00 12.66 1.42
CA ASN A 294 2.12 13.50 0.99
C ASN A 294 3.29 12.74 0.37
N MET A 295 3.32 11.40 0.48
CA MET A 295 4.29 10.57 -0.24
C MET A 295 3.99 10.45 -1.74
N LEU A 296 2.71 10.64 -2.12
CA LEU A 296 2.27 10.33 -3.47
C LEU A 296 2.63 11.49 -4.42
N PRO A 297 3.49 11.25 -5.43
CA PRO A 297 3.90 12.30 -6.35
C PRO A 297 2.74 12.73 -7.28
N ASP A 298 1.90 11.77 -7.68
CA ASP A 298 0.77 12.01 -8.56
C ASP A 298 -0.37 12.78 -7.88
N LYS A 299 -0.98 13.71 -8.61
CA LYS A 299 -2.12 14.50 -8.09
C LYS A 299 -3.39 13.66 -8.00
N GLY A 300 -3.64 12.79 -8.98
CA GLY A 300 -4.80 11.91 -8.99
C GLY A 300 -4.78 10.90 -7.85
N ASP A 301 -3.62 10.31 -7.56
CA ASP A 301 -3.42 9.38 -6.45
C ASP A 301 -3.62 10.09 -5.09
N ARG A 302 -3.19 11.35 -4.96
CA ARG A 302 -3.46 12.18 -3.77
C ARG A 302 -4.94 12.48 -3.58
N GLU A 303 -5.63 12.91 -4.63
CA GLU A 303 -7.07 13.17 -4.60
C GLU A 303 -7.87 11.90 -4.31
N TRP A 304 -7.40 10.77 -4.82
CA TRP A 304 -7.95 9.46 -4.49
C TRP A 304 -7.80 9.20 -2.98
N LEU A 305 -6.61 9.35 -2.41
CA LEU A 305 -6.41 9.24 -0.96
C LEU A 305 -7.27 10.21 -0.14
N ASP A 306 -7.33 11.48 -0.55
CA ASP A 306 -8.08 12.53 0.13
C ASP A 306 -9.56 12.13 0.28
N ARG A 307 -10.16 11.53 -0.76
CA ARG A 307 -11.52 10.96 -0.68
C ARG A 307 -11.65 9.86 0.37
N ALA A 308 -10.70 8.92 0.43
CA ALA A 308 -10.73 7.85 1.44
C ALA A 308 -10.58 8.39 2.86
N ILE A 309 -9.73 9.40 3.05
CA ILE A 309 -9.58 10.11 4.34
C ILE A 309 -10.90 10.76 4.72
N ASP A 310 -11.54 11.48 3.81
CA ASP A 310 -12.81 12.18 4.07
C ASP A 310 -13.94 11.21 4.40
N GLU A 311 -14.11 10.14 3.61
CA GLU A 311 -15.08 9.07 3.84
C GLU A 311 -14.88 8.39 5.21
N SER A 312 -13.64 8.31 5.69
CA SER A 312 -13.32 7.69 6.98
C SER A 312 -13.78 8.51 8.20
N LYS A 313 -14.03 9.82 8.05
CA LYS A 313 -14.37 10.72 9.17
C LYS A 313 -15.80 10.53 9.71
N VAL A 314 -16.70 9.95 8.90
CA VAL A 314 -18.16 10.12 9.05
C VAL A 314 -18.78 9.35 10.23
N GLU A 315 -18.22 8.19 10.61
CA GLU A 315 -18.83 7.34 11.64
C GLU A 315 -17.89 7.07 12.81
N PRO A 316 -18.42 6.84 14.04
CA PRO A 316 -17.62 6.49 15.20
C PRO A 316 -16.74 5.25 15.00
N TYR A 317 -15.60 5.25 15.67
CA TYR A 317 -14.70 4.11 15.80
C TYR A 317 -14.85 3.48 17.19
N ASN A 318 -14.59 2.17 17.26
CA ASN A 318 -14.48 1.46 18.54
C ASN A 318 -13.03 1.49 19.02
N PHE A 319 -12.82 1.80 20.29
CA PHE A 319 -11.52 1.66 20.95
C PHE A 319 -11.73 1.03 22.33
N GLY A 320 -11.64 -0.30 22.40
CA GLY A 320 -12.14 -1.00 23.59
C GLY A 320 -13.66 -0.86 23.70
N ASP A 321 -14.13 -0.47 24.88
CA ASP A 321 -15.55 -0.22 25.13
C ASP A 321 -15.97 1.22 24.77
N GLU A 322 -15.02 2.04 24.31
CA GLU A 322 -15.25 3.44 23.97
C GLU A 322 -15.66 3.61 22.50
N LYS A 323 -16.59 4.55 22.28
CA LYS A 323 -16.88 5.13 20.95
C LYS A 323 -16.17 6.46 20.85
N ILE A 324 -15.33 6.61 19.83
CA ILE A 324 -14.58 7.83 19.54
C ILE A 324 -14.93 8.34 18.15
N THR A 325 -14.92 9.66 17.96
CA THR A 325 -15.25 10.30 16.68
C THR A 325 -14.13 11.22 16.23
N PHE A 326 -14.02 11.41 14.92
CA PHE A 326 -13.04 12.33 14.34
C PHE A 326 -13.29 13.77 14.82
N ASP A 327 -14.54 14.23 14.74
CA ASP A 327 -14.92 15.60 15.10
C ASP A 327 -14.61 15.93 16.57
N GLU A 328 -14.88 15.00 17.50
CA GLU A 328 -14.53 15.22 18.90
C GLU A 328 -13.02 15.31 19.11
N ALA A 329 -12.26 14.40 18.50
CA ALA A 329 -10.81 14.36 18.62
C ALA A 329 -10.15 15.62 18.00
N ILE A 330 -10.60 16.05 16.82
CA ILE A 330 -10.10 17.25 16.15
C ILE A 330 -10.41 18.52 16.92
N ARG A 331 -11.65 18.67 17.42
CA ARG A 331 -12.01 19.84 18.24
C ARG A 331 -11.11 19.97 19.46
N LYS A 332 -10.75 18.85 20.11
CA LYS A 332 -9.81 18.85 21.23
C LYS A 332 -8.39 19.24 20.80
N ARG A 333 -7.94 18.80 19.61
CA ARG A 333 -6.66 19.22 19.03
C ARG A 333 -6.62 20.72 18.74
N GLU A 334 -7.66 21.26 18.13
CA GLU A 334 -7.77 22.70 17.82
C GLU A 334 -7.74 23.54 19.10
N GLN A 335 -8.49 23.14 20.13
CA GLN A 335 -8.44 23.78 21.45
C GLN A 335 -7.03 23.73 22.06
N PHE A 336 -6.34 22.60 21.94
CA PHE A 336 -4.97 22.45 22.44
C PHE A 336 -4.00 23.37 21.70
N GLU A 337 -4.11 23.47 20.38
CA GLU A 337 -3.28 24.36 19.56
C GLU A 337 -3.54 25.84 19.85
N GLU A 338 -4.78 26.24 20.12
CA GLU A 338 -5.13 27.61 20.50
C GLU A 338 -4.54 28.02 21.86
N LEU A 339 -4.55 27.13 22.85
CA LEU A 339 -3.99 27.40 24.18
C LEU A 339 -2.46 27.44 24.22
N ASN A 340 -1.79 26.93 23.18
CA ASN A 340 -0.33 26.89 23.07
C ASN A 340 0.25 27.89 22.05
N LYS A 341 -0.59 28.72 21.44
CA LYS A 341 -0.16 29.92 20.69
C LYS A 341 0.04 31.07 21.66
#